data_AF-A0A2T6MZ15-F1
#
_entry.id   AF-A0A2T6MZ15-F1
#
_cell.length_a   1.000
_cell.length_b   1.000
_cell.length_c   1.000
_cell.angle_alpha   90.00
_cell.angle_beta   90.00
_cell.angle_gamma   90.00
#
_symmetry.space_group_name_H-M   'P 1'
#
loop_
_entity.id
_entity.type
_entity.pdbx_description
1 polymer ?
#
loop_
_entity_poly.entity_id
_entity_poly.type
_entity_poly.pdbx_seq_one_letter_code
_entity_poly.pdbx_strand_id
1 'polypeptide(L)' 'MKSFDVDIEIEGEKYTATATVDGGMLTVRTMMFGEKSASVSASNEVLAKLLLHELVNESKGKGW' A
#
# COMPACT_ATOMS: atom_id res chain seq x y z
N MET A 1 -11.18 -10.62 8.85
CA MET A 1 -10.44 -9.39 8.53
C MET A 1 -9.15 -9.33 9.34
N LYS A 2 -7.99 -9.23 8.67
CA LYS A 2 -6.67 -9.03 9.32
C LYS A 2 -6.13 -7.68 8.87
N SER A 3 -5.70 -6.82 9.80
CA SER A 3 -5.09 -5.53 9.49
C SER A 3 -3.68 -5.43 10.05
N PHE A 4 -2.82 -4.68 9.36
CA PHE A 4 -1.48 -4.36 9.82
C PHE A 4 -1.02 -3.03 9.22
N ASP A 5 -0.14 -2.34 9.93
CA ASP A 5 0.47 -1.12 9.41
C ASP A 5 1.63 -1.48 8.47
N VAL A 6 1.81 -0.65 7.45
CA VAL A 6 2.89 -0.76 6.48
C VAL A 6 3.51 0.60 6.26
N ASP A 7 4.84 0.63 6.20
CA ASP A 7 5.61 1.81 5.88
C ASP A 7 6.65 1.54 4.79
N ILE A 8 6.93 2.59 4.03
CA ILE A 8 7.99 2.64 3.03
C ILE A 8 8.75 3.97 3.16
N GLU A 9 9.96 4.00 2.61
CA GLU A 9 10.75 5.22 2.49
C GLU A 9 11.07 5.46 1.02
N ILE A 10 10.74 6.64 0.50
CA ILE A 10 11.01 7.07 -0.88
C ILE A 10 11.68 8.43 -0.81
N GLU A 11 12.88 8.57 -1.40
CA GLU A 11 13.61 9.85 -1.45
C GLU A 11 13.87 10.46 -0.04
N GLY A 12 13.99 9.63 1.00
CA GLY A 12 14.17 10.06 2.40
C GLY A 12 12.88 10.47 3.12
N GLU A 13 11.73 10.40 2.44
CA GLU A 13 10.41 10.64 3.02
C GLU A 13 9.76 9.32 3.42
N LYS A 14 9.28 9.26 4.68
CA LYS A 14 8.57 8.10 5.20
C LYS A 14 7.07 8.21 4.91
N TYR A 15 6.52 7.14 4.34
CA TYR A 15 5.10 7.01 4.04
C TYR A 15 4.52 5.85 4.83
N THR A 16 3.35 6.05 5.42
CA THR A 16 2.65 5.05 6.24
C THR A 16 1.24 4.80 5.71
N ALA A 17 0.77 3.57 5.85
CA ALA A 17 -0.57 3.14 5.44
C ALA A 17 -1.06 2.00 6.33
N THR A 18 -2.35 1.74 6.27
CA THR A 18 -2.96 0.55 6.88
C THR A 18 -3.33 -0.42 5.78
N ALA A 19 -2.84 -1.65 5.89
CA ALA A 19 -3.19 -2.75 5.01
C ALA A 19 -4.25 -3.63 5.67
N THR A 20 -5.28 -4.00 4.92
CA THR A 20 -6.38 -4.88 5.36
C THR A 20 -6.52 -6.05 4.41
N VAL A 21 -6.56 -7.27 4.95
CA VAL A 21 -6.87 -8.50 4.22
C VAL A 21 -8.28 -8.94 4.55
N ASP A 22 -9.12 -8.99 3.52
CA ASP A 22 -10.48 -9.50 3.59
C ASP A 22 -10.89 -10.22 2.31
N GLY A 23 -11.54 -11.38 2.43
CA GLY A 23 -12.06 -12.13 1.27
C GLY A 23 -11.02 -12.49 0.18
N GLY A 24 -9.73 -12.62 0.53
CA GLY A 24 -8.67 -12.86 -0.46
C GLY A 24 -8.22 -11.60 -1.21
N MET A 25 -8.65 -10.43 -0.77
CA MET A 25 -8.20 -9.13 -1.24
C MET A 25 -7.33 -8.46 -0.17
N LEU A 26 -6.21 -7.88 -0.59
CA LEU A 26 -5.40 -6.97 0.21
C LEU A 26 -5.70 -5.54 -0.25
N THR A 27 -6.16 -4.70 0.66
CA THR A 27 -6.39 -3.27 0.43
C THR A 27 -5.43 -2.46 1.28
N VAL A 28 -4.63 -1.60 0.65
CA VAL A 28 -3.76 -0.63 1.31
C VAL A 28 -4.43 0.72 1.23
N ARG A 29 -4.67 1.34 2.40
CA ARG A 29 -5.30 2.66 2.50
C ARG A 29 -4.36 3.65 3.17
N THR A 30 -4.22 4.80 2.53
CA THR A 30 -3.49 5.97 3.02
C THR A 30 -4.49 7.10 3.27
N MET A 31 -4.21 8.00 4.22
CA MET A 31 -5.06 9.18 4.40
C MET A 31 -4.87 10.22 3.30
N MET A 32 -3.70 10.26 2.66
CA MET A 32 -3.31 11.33 1.72
C MET A 32 -3.47 10.96 0.25
N PHE A 33 -3.33 9.67 -0.11
CA PHE A 33 -3.23 9.21 -1.50
C PHE A 33 -4.37 8.27 -1.90
N GLY A 34 -5.34 8.04 -1.02
CA GLY A 34 -6.44 7.10 -1.25
C GLY A 34 -6.04 5.66 -0.94
N GLU A 35 -6.60 4.73 -1.71
CA GLU A 35 -6.43 3.29 -1.48
C GLU A 35 -6.17 2.51 -2.77
N LYS A 36 -5.48 1.38 -2.64
CA LYS A 36 -5.21 0.44 -3.73
C LYS A 36 -5.40 -0.98 -3.25
N SER A 37 -5.95 -1.83 -4.11
CA SER A 37 -6.26 -3.22 -3.77
C SER A 37 -5.70 -4.19 -4.80
N ALA A 38 -5.28 -5.36 -4.32
CA ALA A 38 -4.88 -6.48 -5.14
C ALA A 38 -5.22 -7.81 -4.45
N SER A 39 -5.39 -8.88 -5.24
CA SER A 39 -5.56 -10.22 -4.67
C SER A 39 -4.36 -10.58 -3.79
N VAL A 40 -4.64 -11.21 -2.65
CA VAL A 40 -3.59 -11.64 -1.70
C VAL A 40 -2.53 -12.48 -2.40
N SER A 41 -1.30 -12.37 -1.93
CA SER A 41 -0.16 -13.13 -2.45
C SER A 41 0.46 -14.01 -1.37
N ALA A 42 1.50 -14.76 -1.74
CA ALA A 42 2.29 -15.51 -0.77
C ALA A 42 2.94 -14.60 0.31
N SER A 43 3.13 -13.31 0.02
CA SER A 43 3.65 -12.31 0.98
C SER A 43 2.85 -11.01 0.92
N ASN A 44 1.82 -10.94 1.77
CA ASN A 44 0.96 -9.76 1.87
C ASN A 44 1.70 -8.51 2.34
N GLU A 45 2.80 -8.64 3.09
CA GLU A 45 3.59 -7.48 3.51
C GLU A 45 4.34 -6.85 2.33
N VAL A 46 4.98 -7.67 1.50
CA VAL A 46 5.68 -7.19 0.29
C VAL A 46 4.69 -6.57 -0.69
N LEU A 47 3.54 -7.23 -0.90
CA LEU A 47 2.47 -6.69 -1.71
C LEU A 47 1.94 -5.36 -1.16
N ALA A 48 1.77 -5.24 0.16
CA ALA A 48 1.32 -3.99 0.78
C ALA A 48 2.31 -2.83 0.54
N LYS A 49 3.62 -3.10 0.64
CA LYS A 49 4.67 -2.11 0.35
C LYS A 49 4.66 -1.68 -1.12
N LEU A 50 4.46 -2.62 -2.04
CA LEU A 50 4.34 -2.32 -3.48
C LEU A 50 3.13 -1.43 -3.78
N LEU A 51 1.96 -1.78 -3.25
CA LEU A 51 0.73 -0.99 -3.44
C LEU A 51 0.87 0.41 -2.82
N LEU A 52 1.52 0.54 -1.66
CA LEU A 52 1.81 1.85 -1.05
C LEU A 52 2.76 2.67 -1.93
N HIS A 53 3.80 2.05 -2.49
CA HIS A 53 4.74 2.72 -3.37
C HIS A 53 4.06 3.23 -4.66
N GLU A 54 3.17 2.42 -5.24
CA GLU A 54 2.37 2.83 -6.40
C GLU A 54 1.44 4.01 -6.07
N LEU A 55 0.73 3.98 -4.93
CA LEU A 55 -0.10 5.11 -4.48
C LEU A 55 0.70 6.41 -4.34
N VAL A 56 1.90 6.33 -3.75
CA VAL A 56 2.77 7.51 -3.61
C VAL A 56 3.19 8.02 -4.98
N ASN A 57 3.61 7.15 -5.91
CA ASN A 57 4.03 7.56 -7.25
C ASN A 57 2.90 8.17 -8.08
N GLU A 58 1.71 7.58 -8.03
CA GLU A 58 0.51 8.11 -8.67
C GLU A 58 0.19 9.52 -8.13
N SER A 59 0.26 9.72 -6.82
CA SER A 59 0.04 11.04 -6.21
C SER A 59 1.08 12.08 -6.60
N LYS A 60 2.33 11.66 -6.85
CA LYS A 60 3.44 12.54 -7.29
C LYS A 60 3.39 12.81 -8.80
N GLY A 61 2.38 12.32 -9.53
CA GLY A 61 2.28 12.45 -10.99
C GLY A 61 3.37 11.68 -11.75
N LYS A 62 4.11 10.80 -11.07
CA LYS A 62 5.07 9.86 -11.66
C LYS A 62 4.31 8.58 -12.00
N GLY A 63 3.38 8.68 -12.96
CA GLY A 63 2.82 7.49 -13.60
C GLY A 63 3.95 6.69 -14.26
N TRP A 64 3.90 5.36 -14.13
CA TRP A 64 4.84 4.45 -14.79
C TRP A 64 4.84 4.61 -16.31
#